data_AF-A0A948M5W1-F1
#
_entry.id   AF-A0A948M5W1-F1
#
_cell.length_a   1.000
_cell.length_b   1.000
_cell.length_c   1.000
_cell.angle_alpha   90.00
_cell.angle_beta   90.00
_cell.angle_gamma   90.00
#
_symmetry.space_group_name_H-M   'P 1'
#
loop_
_entity.id
_entity.type
_entity.pdbx_description
1 polymer ?
#
loop_
_entity_poly.entity_id
_entity_poly.type
_entity_poly.pdbx_seq_one_letter_code
_entity_poly.pdbx_strand_id
1 'polypeptide(L)' 'MYEVYWGLKEKPFENTPDPKFIYYSPNHEEALARLLYVVREHKGAVLLTGDYGSGKTLLSRVLWH' A
#
# COMPACT_ATOMS: atom_id res chain seq x y z
N MET A 1 -11.31 20.48 -12.07
CA MET A 1 -12.68 20.38 -12.68
C MET A 1 -13.48 19.30 -11.97
N TYR A 2 -12.94 18.08 -11.85
CA TYR A 2 -13.51 17.05 -10.98
C TYR A 2 -13.43 17.40 -9.50
N GLU A 3 -12.36 18.06 -9.04
CA GLU A 3 -12.20 18.37 -7.61
C GLU A 3 -13.27 19.33 -7.10
N VAL A 4 -13.52 20.43 -7.84
CA VAL A 4 -14.53 21.43 -7.47
C VAL A 4 -15.94 20.86 -7.55
N TYR A 5 -16.24 20.04 -8.56
CA TYR A 5 -17.57 19.45 -8.75
C TYR A 5 -17.91 18.42 -7.66
N TRP A 6 -16.93 17.60 -7.24
CA TRP A 6 -17.13 16.52 -6.25
C TRP A 6 -16.63 16.88 -4.83
N GLY A 7 -16.13 18.09 -4.61
CA GLY A 7 -15.56 18.50 -3.32
C GLY A 7 -14.30 17.74 -2.92
N LEU A 8 -13.52 17.24 -3.88
CA LEU A 8 -12.29 16.50 -3.61
C LEU A 8 -11.15 17.46 -3.27
N LYS A 9 -10.26 17.04 -2.37
CA LYS A 9 -9.08 17.84 -2.00
C LYS A 9 -7.95 17.73 -3.02
N GLU A 10 -7.98 16.66 -3.83
CA GLU A 10 -6.89 16.26 -4.72
C GLU A 10 -7.46 15.62 -5.98
N LYS A 11 -6.66 15.51 -7.03
CA LYS A 11 -7.06 14.85 -8.28
C LYS A 11 -7.41 13.37 -8.01
N PRO A 12 -8.63 12.93 -8.38
CA PRO A 12 -8.97 11.52 -8.30
C PRO A 12 -8.32 10.72 -9.43
N PHE A 13 -8.20 9.40 -9.24
CA PHE A 13 -7.77 8.43 -10.26
C PHE A 13 -6.36 8.65 -10.82
N GLU A 14 -5.43 9.14 -9.99
CA GLU A 14 -4.00 9.13 -10.29
C GLU A 14 -3.51 7.68 -10.50
N ASN A 15 -2.66 7.46 -11.52
CA ASN A 15 -2.12 6.14 -11.84
C ASN A 15 -1.03 5.67 -10.85
N THR A 16 -0.55 6.58 -10.00
CA THR A 16 0.53 6.29 -9.07
C THR A 16 -0.05 5.80 -7.74
N PRO A 17 0.28 4.59 -7.26
CA PRO A 17 -0.18 4.12 -5.96
C PRO A 17 0.44 4.96 -4.84
N ASP A 18 -0.39 5.77 -4.20
CA ASP A 18 0.00 6.68 -3.11
C ASP A 18 -0.32 6.03 -1.75
N PRO A 19 0.68 5.81 -0.88
CA PRO A 19 0.49 5.26 0.46
C PRO A 19 -0.56 5.98 1.29
N LYS A 20 -0.82 7.28 1.07
CA LYS A 20 -1.81 8.06 1.83
C LYS A 20 -3.24 7.50 1.72
N PHE A 21 -3.51 6.74 0.65
CA PHE A 21 -4.81 6.14 0.39
C PHE A 21 -4.86 4.64 0.73
N ILE A 22 -3.86 4.09 1.42
CA ILE A 22 -3.93 2.69 1.83
C ILE A 22 -5.10 2.46 2.78
N TYR A 23 -5.91 1.45 2.45
CA TYR A 23 -6.87 0.88 3.39
C TYR A 23 -6.24 -0.33 4.10
N TYR A 24 -6.00 -0.18 5.40
CA TYR A 24 -5.45 -1.23 6.27
C TYR A 24 -6.53 -2.27 6.58
N SER A 25 -6.85 -3.10 5.60
CA SER A 25 -7.63 -4.32 5.84
C SER A 25 -6.84 -5.28 6.75
N PRO A 26 -7.50 -6.21 7.46
CA PRO A 26 -6.78 -7.19 8.30
C PRO A 26 -5.67 -7.93 7.55
N ASN A 27 -5.91 -8.30 6.29
CA ASN A 27 -4.92 -8.97 5.46
C ASN A 27 -3.73 -8.05 5.09
N HIS A 28 -3.99 -6.76 4.86
CA HIS A 28 -2.94 -5.78 4.58
C HIS A 28 -2.10 -5.49 5.83
N GLU A 29 -2.73 -5.38 7.00
CA GLU A 29 -2.04 -5.19 8.28
C GLU A 29 -1.15 -6.39 8.61
N GLU A 30 -1.68 -7.61 8.45
CA GLU A 30 -0.91 -8.83 8.68
C GLU A 30 0.28 -8.94 7.72
N ALA A 31 0.05 -8.68 6.43
CA ALA A 31 1.11 -8.70 5.42
C ALA A 31 2.20 -7.67 5.75
N LEU A 32 1.83 -6.45 6.11
CA LEU A 32 2.78 -5.39 6.48
C LEU A 32 3.56 -5.74 7.74
N ALA A 33 2.91 -6.31 8.75
CA ALA A 33 3.56 -6.76 9.99
C ALA A 33 4.62 -7.85 9.70
N ARG A 34 4.31 -8.80 8.83
CA ARG A 34 5.25 -9.85 8.40
C ARG A 34 6.44 -9.28 7.63
N LEU A 35 6.19 -8.32 6.74
CA LEU A 35 7.25 -7.62 6.00
C LEU A 35 8.18 -6.85 6.94
N LEU A 36 7.62 -6.07 7.87
CA LEU A 36 8.38 -5.33 8.88
C LEU A 36 9.22 -6.26 9.76
N TYR A 37 8.67 -7.41 10.15
CA TYR A 37 9.40 -8.42 10.91
C TYR A 37 10.62 -8.94 10.14
N VAL A 38 10.47 -9.27 8.85
CA VAL A 38 11.59 -9.75 8.02
C VAL A 38 12.70 -8.70 7.91
N VAL A 39 12.33 -7.43 7.72
CA VAL A 39 13.29 -6.33 7.66
C VAL A 39 14.02 -6.15 8.99
N ARG A 40 13.30 -6.12 10.11
CA ARG A 40 13.86 -5.92 11.46
C ARG A 40 14.79 -7.05 11.89
N GLU A 41 14.44 -8.28 11.55
CA GLU A 41 15.23 -9.46 11.92
C GLU A 41 16.31 -9.81 10.89
N HIS A 42 16.52 -8.97 9.87
CA HIS A 42 17.51 -9.18 8.81
C HIS A 42 17.41 -10.57 8.15
N LYS A 43 16.19 -11.07 7.90
CA LYS A 43 15.96 -12.45 7.40
C LYS A 43 16.33 -12.65 5.91
N GLY A 44 17.01 -11.69 5.29
CA GLY A 44 17.53 -11.76 3.92
C GLY A 44 16.49 -11.46 2.84
N ALA A 45 15.40 -12.23 2.77
CA ALA A 45 14.38 -12.07 1.73
C ALA A 45 12.96 -12.44 2.20
N VAL A 46 11.95 -11.86 1.55
CA VAL A 46 10.53 -12.17 1.72
C VAL A 46 9.81 -12.11 0.39
N LEU A 47 8.84 -13.01 0.18
CA LEU A 47 8.01 -13.04 -1.02
C LEU A 47 6.58 -12.60 -0.66
N LEU A 48 6.13 -11.48 -1.23
CA LEU A 48 4.75 -11.02 -1.12
C LEU A 48 3.94 -11.52 -2.32
N THR A 49 2.95 -12.37 -2.08
CA THR A 49 2.08 -12.96 -3.10
C THR A 49 0.64 -12.48 -2.97
N GLY A 50 -0.16 -12.68 -4.02
CA GLY A 50 -1.57 -12.28 -4.07
C GLY A 50 -2.04 -11.99 -5.49
N ASP A 51 -3.35 -11.90 -5.69
CA ASP A 51 -3.98 -11.71 -7.01
C ASP A 51 -3.72 -10.32 -7.61
N TYR A 52 -4.05 -10.17 -8.90
CA TYR A 52 -4.01 -8.85 -9.55
C TYR A 52 -4.89 -7.84 -8.78
N GLY A 53 -4.37 -6.64 -8.55
CA GLY A 53 -5.07 -5.60 -7.80
C GLY A 53 -5.06 -5.77 -6.27
N SER A 54 -4.42 -6.81 -5.71
CA SER A 54 -4.38 -7.06 -4.25
C SER A 54 -3.48 -6.12 -3.43
N GLY A 55 -3.03 -4.99 -3.99
CA GLY A 55 -2.25 -4.00 -3.25
C GLY A 55 -0.77 -4.35 -2.98
N LYS A 56 -0.19 -5.38 -3.60
CA LYS A 56 1.23 -5.78 -3.37
C LYS A 56 2.23 -4.63 -3.51
N THR A 57 2.15 -3.88 -4.62
CA THR A 57 3.03 -2.73 -4.89
C THR A 57 2.77 -1.56 -3.95
N LEU A 58 1.53 -1.39 -3.49
CA LEU A 58 1.18 -0.35 -2.52
C LEU A 58 1.77 -0.68 -1.15
N LEU A 59 1.63 -1.94 -0.69
CA LEU A 59 2.22 -2.42 0.56
C LEU A 59 3.75 -2.31 0.55
N SER A 60 4.41 -2.61 -0.57
CA SER A 60 5.85 -2.41 -0.66
C SER A 60 6.24 -0.95 -0.51
N ARG A 61 5.45 0.01 -1.03
CA ARG A 61 5.72 1.45 -0.85
C ARG A 61 5.51 1.88 0.59
N VAL A 62 4.43 1.41 1.22
CA VAL A 62 4.12 1.69 2.64
C VAL A 62 5.22 1.17 3.57
N LEU A 63 5.89 0.08 3.23
CA LEU A 63 7.03 -0.42 4.00
C LEU A 63 8.23 0.56 4.02
N TRP A 64 8.41 1.37 2.97
CA TRP A 64 9.54 2.30 2.80
C TRP A 64 9.23 3.75 3.20
N HIS A 65 7.97 4.06 3.50
CA HIS A 65 7.49 5.38 3.91
C HIS A 65 7.17 5.39 5.40
#